data_AF-A0A1G0AZ93-F1
#
_entry.id   AF-A0A1G0AZ93-F1
#
_cell.length_a   1.000
_cell.length_b   1.000
_cell.length_c   1.000
_cell.angle_alpha   90.00
_cell.angle_beta   90.00
_cell.angle_gamma   90.00
#
_symmetry.space_group_name_H-M   'P 1'
#
loop_
_entity.id
_entity.type
_entity.pdbx_description
1 polymer ?
#
loop_
_entity_poly.entity_id
_entity_poly.type
_entity_poly.pdbx_seq_one_letter_code
_entity_poly.pdbx_strand_id
1 'polypeptide(L)'
;MSKNNKVLNLYPIDYPFETLILRAKSNPPKLILNPDFQRRYKWDKEGNERASKFIESCLMRIPLPACYFAENEKGNHEVIDGVQRITTIKNFFNDEFRLEGLTIFKELEGKLFSELGDYKNELESTTIRCVVLRKENPKELVKEIFARLNQGAVQLSSQEIRHAIYPGSFDNLLIELGKLPFIETFGRGESGVKEKDSREQEEMILRYFAMQSNLDDYEDKLSKYLDMYISQNQILQEETINNLRNEFKNTLNKCLFVFDDNPFVNTAKDKKRQGLVYYDLLMWDFRNRELEFLTQNKNSIQEKFNELCLDTNFNKTLSGGLQSKSSILRRRILWTEKMAILNG
;
A
#
# COMPACT_ATOMS: atom_id res chain seq x y z
N MET A 1 14.92 14.64 -23.27
CA MET A 1 15.48 13.95 -22.09
C MET A 1 16.98 13.80 -22.30
N SER A 2 17.82 14.34 -21.41
CA SER A 2 19.27 14.17 -21.48
C SER A 2 19.64 12.69 -21.35
N LYS A 3 20.80 12.30 -21.90
CA LYS A 3 21.30 10.90 -21.89
C LYS A 3 21.40 10.31 -20.46
N ASN A 4 21.58 11.16 -19.45
CA ASN A 4 21.71 10.77 -18.04
C ASN A 4 20.41 10.28 -17.39
N ASN A 5 19.23 10.60 -17.93
CA ASN A 5 17.94 10.18 -17.33
C ASN A 5 17.45 8.82 -17.82
N LYS A 6 18.29 8.04 -18.51
CA LYS A 6 17.95 6.72 -19.06
C LYS A 6 18.75 5.56 -18.44
N VAL A 7 19.76 5.87 -17.62
CA VAL A 7 20.67 4.89 -17.03
C VAL A 7 20.52 4.93 -15.52
N LEU A 8 20.53 3.75 -14.89
CA LEU A 8 20.46 3.63 -13.44
C LEU A 8 21.83 3.74 -12.81
N ASN A 9 21.91 4.50 -11.73
CA ASN A 9 23.01 4.48 -10.78
C ASN A 9 22.75 3.36 -9.76
N LEU A 10 23.39 2.21 -9.98
CA LEU A 10 23.27 1.04 -9.12
C LEU A 10 24.57 0.83 -8.34
N TYR A 11 24.44 0.54 -7.05
CA TYR A 11 25.58 0.23 -6.19
C TYR A 11 25.46 -1.22 -5.69
N PRO A 12 26.19 -2.17 -6.32
CA PRO A 12 26.22 -3.55 -5.86
C PRO A 12 27.09 -3.69 -4.60
N ILE A 13 26.59 -4.44 -3.62
CA ILE A 13 27.27 -4.72 -2.36
C ILE A 13 26.93 -6.15 -1.91
N ASP A 14 27.92 -6.90 -1.45
CA ASP A 14 27.70 -8.20 -0.82
C ASP A 14 27.65 -7.98 0.68
N TYR A 15 26.49 -8.21 1.28
CA TYR A 15 26.35 -8.10 2.74
C TYR A 15 26.45 -9.50 3.37
N PRO A 16 27.29 -9.66 4.41
CA PRO A 16 27.16 -10.77 5.35
C PRO A 16 25.77 -10.75 5.99
N PHE A 17 25.21 -11.92 6.27
CA PHE A 17 23.91 -12.04 6.91
C PHE A 17 23.87 -11.31 8.25
N GLU A 18 24.91 -11.46 9.08
CA GLU A 18 25.02 -10.73 10.35
C GLU A 18 24.89 -9.21 10.16
N THR A 19 25.48 -8.66 9.10
CA THR A 19 25.47 -7.22 8.84
C THR A 19 24.08 -6.77 8.40
N LEU A 20 23.37 -7.54 7.56
CA LEU A 20 21.99 -7.25 7.20
C LEU A 20 21.09 -7.19 8.44
N ILE A 21 21.23 -8.17 9.33
CA ILE A 21 20.41 -8.25 10.54
C ILE A 21 20.74 -7.10 11.50
N LEU A 22 22.01 -6.75 11.68
CA LEU A 22 22.42 -5.58 12.47
C LEU A 22 21.83 -4.28 11.92
N ARG A 23 21.84 -4.09 10.59
CA ARG A 23 21.23 -2.92 9.94
C ARG A 23 19.71 -2.89 10.10
N ALA A 24 19.05 -4.05 10.10
CA ALA A 24 17.61 -4.15 10.30
C ALA A 24 17.19 -3.89 11.76
N LYS A 25 18.03 -4.29 12.72
CA LYS A 25 17.77 -4.14 14.16
C LYS A 25 18.20 -2.79 14.74
N SER A 26 18.94 -1.96 14.00
CA SER A 26 19.39 -0.66 14.50
C SER A 26 18.23 0.27 14.84
N ASN A 27 18.45 1.23 15.74
CA ASN A 27 17.45 2.25 16.10
C ASN A 27 18.01 3.67 15.83
N PRO A 28 17.52 4.38 14.79
CA PRO A 28 16.52 3.95 13.80
C PRO A 28 17.06 2.87 12.84
N PRO A 29 16.18 2.08 12.18
CA PRO A 29 16.59 1.02 11.27
C PRO A 29 17.30 1.59 10.03
N LYS A 30 18.46 1.00 9.69
CA LYS A 30 19.25 1.32 8.48
C LYS A 30 18.89 0.43 7.30
N LEU A 31 18.27 -0.72 7.56
CA LEU A 31 17.63 -1.59 6.58
C LEU A 31 16.15 -1.70 6.96
N ILE A 32 15.30 -1.07 6.17
CA ILE A 32 13.86 -0.98 6.39
C ILE A 32 13.21 -2.15 5.67
N LEU A 33 12.78 -3.13 6.45
CA LEU A 33 11.89 -4.18 6.00
C LEU A 33 10.48 -3.64 6.13
N ASN A 34 9.86 -3.24 5.02
CA ASN A 34 8.52 -2.66 5.05
C ASN A 34 7.55 -3.65 5.75
N PRO A 35 6.84 -3.24 6.81
CA PRO A 35 5.93 -4.12 7.55
C PRO A 35 4.86 -4.77 6.67
N ASP A 36 4.49 -4.14 5.56
CA ASP A 36 3.49 -4.69 4.63
C ASP A 36 4.07 -5.80 3.76
N PHE A 37 5.33 -5.70 3.36
CA PHE A 37 6.05 -6.79 2.69
C PHE A 37 6.33 -7.95 3.65
N GLN A 38 6.52 -7.67 4.95
CA GLN A 38 6.62 -8.70 5.99
C GLN A 38 5.28 -9.37 6.28
N ARG A 39 4.15 -8.64 6.24
CA ARG A 39 2.80 -9.24 6.35
C ARG A 39 2.49 -10.21 5.21
N ARG A 40 3.14 -10.04 4.05
CA ARG A 40 3.12 -10.97 2.92
C ARG A 40 4.21 -12.05 3.01
N TYR A 41 4.86 -12.25 4.16
CA TYR A 41 5.75 -13.40 4.33
C TYR A 41 4.93 -14.68 4.18
N LYS A 42 5.13 -15.35 3.03
CA LYS A 42 4.33 -16.51 2.61
C LYS A 42 5.04 -17.82 2.90
N TRP A 43 6.34 -17.77 3.19
CA TRP A 43 7.12 -18.97 3.37
C TRP A 43 6.75 -19.75 4.63
N ASP A 44 6.08 -19.10 5.60
CA ASP A 44 5.63 -19.71 6.85
C ASP A 44 4.13 -20.06 6.88
N LYS A 45 3.35 -19.72 5.83
CA LYS A 45 1.88 -19.88 5.86
C LYS A 45 1.43 -21.34 5.93
N GLU A 46 2.28 -22.29 5.52
CA GLU A 46 2.00 -23.73 5.47
C GLU A 46 3.09 -24.55 6.21
N GLY A 47 3.80 -23.93 7.15
CA GLY A 47 4.99 -24.50 7.81
C GLY A 47 6.28 -23.78 7.41
N ASN A 48 7.41 -24.15 8.01
CA ASN A 48 8.72 -23.57 7.77
C ASN A 48 9.54 -24.27 6.69
N GLU A 49 9.00 -25.27 5.97
CA GLU A 49 9.76 -26.04 4.98
C GLU A 49 10.47 -25.16 3.93
N ARG A 50 9.78 -24.13 3.42
CA ARG A 50 10.36 -23.28 2.38
C ARG A 50 11.48 -22.38 2.94
N ALA A 51 11.27 -21.86 4.15
CA ALA A 51 12.28 -21.13 4.90
C ALA A 51 13.50 -22.02 5.19
N SER A 52 13.26 -23.25 5.61
CA SER A 52 14.27 -24.26 5.93
C SER A 52 15.07 -24.69 4.70
N LYS A 53 14.41 -24.95 3.56
CA LYS A 53 15.09 -25.22 2.28
C LYS A 53 15.98 -24.06 1.83
N PHE A 54 15.60 -22.82 2.13
CA PHE A 54 16.46 -21.66 1.88
C PHE A 54 17.69 -21.63 2.80
N ILE A 55 17.52 -21.89 4.11
CA ILE A 55 18.66 -22.01 5.04
C ILE A 55 19.58 -23.16 4.62
N GLU A 56 19.01 -24.32 4.26
CA GLU A 56 19.76 -25.47 3.72
C GLU A 56 20.56 -25.07 2.48
N SER A 57 19.95 -24.33 1.55
CA SER A 57 20.63 -23.82 0.35
C SER A 57 21.80 -22.89 0.69
N CYS A 58 21.68 -22.08 1.75
CA CYS A 58 22.77 -21.22 2.23
C CYS A 58 23.94 -22.05 2.77
N LEU A 59 23.67 -23.06 3.60
CA LEU A 59 24.69 -23.98 4.12
C LEU A 59 25.36 -24.79 3.00
N MET A 60 24.61 -25.15 1.96
CA MET A 60 25.13 -25.78 0.75
C MET A 60 25.94 -24.83 -0.15
N ARG A 61 25.99 -23.52 0.18
CA ARG A 61 26.64 -22.47 -0.61
C ARG A 61 26.09 -22.37 -2.03
N ILE A 62 24.79 -22.64 -2.20
CA ILE A 62 24.09 -22.45 -3.47
C ILE A 62 24.00 -20.94 -3.75
N PRO A 63 24.32 -20.48 -4.98
CA PRO A 63 24.21 -19.07 -5.34
C PRO A 63 22.79 -18.52 -5.09
N LEU A 64 22.71 -17.47 -4.27
CA LEU A 64 21.45 -16.83 -3.93
C LEU A 64 21.10 -15.73 -4.95
N PRO A 65 19.82 -15.58 -5.35
CA PRO A 65 19.40 -14.45 -6.16
C PRO A 65 19.62 -13.13 -5.42
N ALA A 66 20.02 -12.09 -6.17
CA ALA A 66 20.30 -10.78 -5.59
C ALA A 66 19.05 -10.16 -4.95
N CYS A 67 19.23 -9.42 -3.86
CA CYS A 67 18.22 -8.54 -3.27
C CYS A 67 18.36 -7.14 -3.87
N TYR A 68 17.25 -6.39 -3.91
CA TYR A 68 17.24 -5.01 -4.41
C TYR A 68 16.77 -4.06 -3.33
N PHE A 69 17.49 -2.97 -3.13
CA PHE A 69 17.19 -1.95 -2.11
C PHE A 69 17.02 -0.58 -2.76
N ALA A 70 16.12 0.25 -2.25
CA ALA A 70 16.06 1.68 -2.56
C ALA A 70 16.76 2.47 -1.46
N GLU A 71 17.65 3.38 -1.84
CA GLU A 71 18.24 4.34 -0.91
C GLU A 71 17.29 5.53 -0.71
N ASN A 72 16.99 5.87 0.54
CA ASN A 72 16.21 7.05 0.88
C ASN A 72 17.10 8.28 1.13
N GLU A 73 16.48 9.44 1.35
CA GLU A 73 17.22 10.70 1.53
C GLU A 73 18.23 10.69 2.67
N LYS A 74 18.00 9.86 3.71
CA LYS A 74 18.87 9.70 4.87
C LYS A 74 19.99 8.67 4.66
N GLY A 75 20.07 8.04 3.47
CA GLY A 75 21.02 6.96 3.18
C GLY A 75 20.65 5.60 3.79
N ASN A 76 19.41 5.45 4.29
CA ASN A 76 18.91 4.15 4.73
C ASN A 76 18.38 3.37 3.52
N HIS A 77 18.36 2.05 3.63
CA HIS A 77 17.96 1.15 2.56
C HIS A 77 16.57 0.58 2.84
N GLU A 78 15.62 0.77 1.93
CA GLU A 78 14.34 0.07 1.94
C GLU A 78 14.39 -1.16 1.04
N VAL A 79 13.93 -2.30 1.54
CA VAL A 79 13.95 -3.55 0.77
C VAL A 79 12.83 -3.56 -0.27
N ILE A 80 13.22 -3.66 -1.54
CA ILE A 80 12.33 -3.75 -2.70
C ILE A 80 12.08 -5.21 -3.10
N ASP A 81 13.15 -5.98 -3.21
CA ASP A 81 13.11 -7.41 -3.52
C ASP A 81 13.99 -8.18 -2.53
N GLY A 82 13.59 -9.43 -2.26
CA GLY A 82 14.27 -10.31 -1.32
C GLY A 82 13.75 -10.23 0.10
N VAL A 83 12.59 -9.60 0.34
CA VAL A 83 11.98 -9.51 1.67
C VAL A 83 11.81 -10.88 2.33
N GLN A 84 11.40 -11.90 1.58
CA GLN A 84 11.23 -13.26 2.10
C GLN A 84 12.55 -13.84 2.60
N ARG A 85 13.63 -13.70 1.80
CA ARG A 85 14.98 -14.18 2.15
C ARG A 85 15.49 -13.46 3.40
N ILE A 86 15.45 -12.13 3.42
CA ILE A 86 15.98 -11.34 4.55
C ILE A 86 15.15 -11.57 5.81
N THR A 87 13.82 -11.70 5.69
CA THR A 87 12.94 -12.03 6.81
C THR A 87 13.23 -13.44 7.34
N THR A 88 13.42 -14.43 6.45
CA THR A 88 13.81 -15.80 6.84
C THR A 88 15.11 -15.79 7.65
N ILE A 89 16.15 -15.10 7.16
CA ILE A 89 17.44 -14.99 7.85
C ILE A 89 17.24 -14.36 9.23
N LYS A 90 16.49 -13.25 9.29
CA LYS A 90 16.22 -12.52 10.54
C LYS A 90 15.49 -13.40 11.55
N ASN A 91 14.41 -14.05 11.14
CA ASN A 91 13.56 -14.86 12.00
C ASN A 91 14.33 -16.09 12.49
N PHE A 92 15.07 -16.75 11.60
CA PHE A 92 15.90 -17.89 11.99
C PHE A 92 16.99 -17.48 12.99
N PHE A 93 17.71 -16.38 12.74
CA PHE A 93 18.76 -15.87 13.64
C PHE A 93 18.21 -15.42 15.01
N ASN A 94 16.89 -15.22 15.11
CA ASN A 94 16.19 -14.90 16.34
C ASN A 94 15.56 -16.12 17.02
N ASP A 95 15.85 -17.34 16.53
CA ASP A 95 15.23 -18.58 17.00
C ASP A 95 13.68 -18.60 16.87
N GLU A 96 13.12 -17.88 15.90
CA GLU A 96 11.67 -17.78 15.70
C GLU A 96 11.04 -19.01 15.02
N PHE A 97 11.86 -19.87 14.39
CA PHE A 97 11.40 -21.15 13.83
C PHE A 97 12.50 -22.22 13.84
N ARG A 98 12.08 -23.49 13.78
CA ARG A 98 12.95 -24.67 13.70
C ARG A 98 13.05 -25.17 12.27
N LEU A 99 14.23 -25.67 11.89
CA LEU A 99 14.43 -26.25 10.56
C LEU A 99 13.55 -27.49 10.37
N GLU A 100 12.89 -27.58 9.22
CA GLU A 100 12.06 -28.72 8.87
C GLU A 100 12.18 -29.10 7.38
N GLY A 101 12.02 -30.38 7.08
CA GLY A 101 12.03 -30.88 5.71
C GLY A 101 13.40 -30.80 5.03
N LEU A 102 14.48 -30.90 5.81
CA LEU A 102 15.85 -30.91 5.29
C LEU A 102 16.15 -32.23 4.55
N THR A 103 16.91 -32.13 3.47
CA THR A 103 17.23 -33.29 2.60
C THR A 103 18.70 -33.68 2.65
N ILE A 104 19.58 -32.71 2.85
CA ILE A 104 21.04 -32.83 2.85
C ILE A 104 21.56 -32.78 4.29
N PHE A 105 21.18 -31.76 5.07
CA PHE A 105 21.65 -31.55 6.44
C PHE A 105 20.67 -32.11 7.48
N LYS A 106 20.36 -33.41 7.38
CA LYS A 106 19.34 -34.06 8.24
C LYS A 106 19.65 -34.00 9.73
N GLU A 107 20.91 -33.88 10.10
CA GLU A 107 21.38 -33.70 11.48
C GLU A 107 21.03 -32.33 12.07
N LEU A 108 20.56 -31.38 11.25
CA LEU A 108 20.07 -30.08 11.67
C LEU A 108 18.54 -30.00 11.73
N GLU A 109 17.83 -31.08 11.39
CA GLU A 109 16.37 -31.14 11.44
C GLU A 109 15.88 -30.85 12.86
N GLY A 110 14.87 -29.99 12.98
CA GLY A 110 14.28 -29.57 14.24
C GLY A 110 15.11 -28.56 15.04
N LYS A 111 16.29 -28.15 14.57
CA LYS A 111 17.15 -27.22 15.32
C LYS A 111 16.78 -25.76 15.10
N LEU A 112 16.97 -24.98 16.16
CA LEU A 112 17.02 -23.51 16.16
C LEU A 112 18.42 -23.03 15.73
N PHE A 113 18.57 -21.75 15.42
CA PHE A 113 19.85 -21.16 15.06
C PHE A 113 20.87 -21.24 16.21
N SER A 114 20.44 -21.04 17.45
CA SER A 114 21.28 -21.21 18.64
C SER A 114 21.78 -22.65 18.87
N GLU A 115 21.16 -23.64 18.23
CA GLU A 115 21.46 -25.07 18.38
C GLU A 115 22.39 -25.59 17.26
N LEU A 116 22.84 -24.72 16.34
CA LEU A 116 23.59 -25.11 15.14
C LEU A 116 25.09 -25.39 15.33
N GLY A 117 25.69 -25.02 16.47
CA GLY A 117 27.13 -25.17 16.68
C GLY A 117 27.94 -24.39 15.63
N ASP A 118 28.91 -25.04 14.99
CA ASP A 118 29.84 -24.38 14.04
C ASP A 118 29.14 -23.80 12.79
N TYR A 119 28.00 -24.38 12.37
CA TYR A 119 27.22 -23.88 11.22
C TYR A 119 26.68 -22.46 11.44
N LYS A 120 26.62 -22.00 12.70
CA LYS A 120 26.22 -20.64 13.04
C LYS A 120 27.16 -19.61 12.40
N ASN A 121 28.46 -19.79 12.58
CA ASN A 121 29.49 -18.88 12.05
C ASN A 121 29.49 -18.90 10.50
N GLU A 122 29.21 -20.06 9.90
CA GLU A 122 29.07 -20.19 8.45
C GLU A 122 27.87 -19.39 7.92
N LEU A 123 26.70 -19.49 8.58
CA LEU A 123 25.53 -18.69 8.20
C LEU A 123 25.74 -17.20 8.43
N GLU A 124 26.34 -16.79 9.55
CA GLU A 124 26.58 -15.37 9.86
C GLU A 124 27.49 -14.70 8.81
N SER A 125 28.51 -15.42 8.36
CA SER A 125 29.47 -14.97 7.34
C SER A 125 29.00 -15.17 5.89
N THR A 126 27.93 -15.95 5.66
CA THR A 126 27.32 -16.11 4.33
C THR A 126 26.89 -14.75 3.80
N THR A 127 27.22 -14.47 2.53
CA THR A 127 26.90 -13.20 1.89
C THR A 127 25.77 -13.33 0.88
N ILE A 128 24.98 -12.28 0.71
CA ILE A 128 24.00 -12.14 -0.37
C ILE A 128 24.23 -10.84 -1.12
N ARG A 129 24.24 -10.96 -2.46
CA ARG A 129 24.35 -9.81 -3.36
C ARG A 129 23.14 -8.91 -3.15
N CYS A 130 23.39 -7.66 -2.85
CA CYS A 130 22.39 -6.61 -2.76
C CYS A 130 22.71 -5.53 -3.81
N VAL A 131 21.71 -5.09 -4.54
CA VAL A 131 21.82 -4.02 -5.53
C VAL A 131 21.06 -2.81 -4.99
N VAL A 132 21.79 -1.77 -4.62
CA VAL A 132 21.20 -0.52 -4.11
C VAL A 132 20.89 0.41 -5.28
N LEU A 133 19.62 0.71 -5.47
CA LEU A 133 19.14 1.80 -6.31
C LEU A 133 19.39 3.10 -5.56
N ARG A 134 20.40 3.83 -6.01
CA ARG A 134 20.80 5.13 -5.47
C ARG A 134 19.67 6.15 -5.55
N LYS A 135 19.58 7.05 -4.57
CA LYS A 135 18.51 8.06 -4.49
C LYS A 135 18.49 9.06 -5.64
N GLU A 136 19.62 9.24 -6.33
CA GLU A 136 19.72 10.12 -7.50
C GLU A 136 19.05 9.54 -8.75
N ASN A 137 18.59 8.28 -8.71
CA ASN A 137 17.88 7.68 -9.84
C ASN A 137 16.55 8.39 -10.11
N PRO A 138 16.22 8.65 -11.40
CA PRO A 138 14.88 9.12 -11.76
C PRO A 138 13.80 8.15 -11.27
N LYS A 139 12.80 8.67 -10.55
CA LYS A 139 11.73 7.86 -9.95
C LYS A 139 10.97 6.98 -10.96
N GLU A 140 10.79 7.48 -12.17
CA GLU A 140 10.18 6.70 -13.27
C GLU A 140 11.01 5.46 -13.64
N LEU A 141 12.35 5.56 -13.65
CA LEU A 141 13.22 4.41 -13.90
C LEU A 141 13.21 3.44 -12.73
N VAL A 142 13.18 3.96 -11.50
CA VAL A 142 13.02 3.14 -10.30
C VAL A 142 11.71 2.35 -10.37
N LYS A 143 10.60 3.00 -10.73
CA LYS A 143 9.29 2.35 -10.95
C LYS A 143 9.32 1.27 -12.04
N GLU A 144 10.03 1.51 -13.14
CA GLU A 144 10.21 0.51 -14.20
C GLU A 144 11.00 -0.71 -13.71
N ILE A 145 12.02 -0.51 -12.87
CA ILE A 145 12.75 -1.61 -12.22
C ILE A 145 11.81 -2.43 -11.34
N PHE A 146 11.01 -1.77 -10.49
CA PHE A 146 10.00 -2.45 -9.67
C PHE A 146 9.07 -3.30 -10.54
N ALA A 147 8.55 -2.74 -11.64
CA ALA A 147 7.66 -3.44 -12.55
C ALA A 147 8.30 -4.69 -13.16
N ARG A 148 9.60 -4.63 -13.50
CA ARG A 148 10.35 -5.76 -14.09
C ARG A 148 10.72 -6.84 -13.09
N LEU A 149 11.19 -6.46 -11.90
CA LEU A 149 11.52 -7.40 -10.83
C LEU A 149 10.28 -8.20 -10.38
N ASN A 150 9.13 -7.54 -10.37
CA ASN A 150 7.86 -8.15 -9.96
C ASN A 150 7.29 -9.17 -10.96
N GLN A 151 7.81 -9.27 -12.20
CA GLN A 151 7.28 -10.20 -13.21
C GLN A 151 7.45 -11.69 -12.85
N GLY A 152 8.29 -12.02 -11.87
CA GLY A 152 8.50 -13.39 -11.38
C GLY A 152 8.22 -13.63 -9.89
N ALA A 153 7.70 -12.61 -9.18
CA ALA A 153 7.54 -12.62 -7.72
C ALA A 153 6.13 -12.16 -7.30
N VAL A 154 5.91 -11.95 -5.99
CA VAL A 154 4.68 -11.33 -5.50
C VAL A 154 4.61 -9.91 -6.06
N GLN A 155 3.63 -9.64 -6.91
CA GLN A 155 3.44 -8.34 -7.53
C GLN A 155 3.10 -7.27 -6.48
N LEU A 156 3.87 -6.19 -6.45
CA LEU A 156 3.55 -5.03 -5.62
C LEU A 156 2.38 -4.25 -6.22
N SER A 157 1.51 -3.74 -5.36
CA SER A 157 0.43 -2.84 -5.75
C SER A 157 1.00 -1.48 -6.20
N SER A 158 0.23 -0.71 -6.97
CA SER A 158 0.67 0.64 -7.36
C SER A 158 0.95 1.53 -6.14
N GLN A 159 0.19 1.36 -5.06
CA GLN A 159 0.36 2.14 -3.84
C GLN A 159 1.60 1.73 -3.03
N GLU A 160 1.97 0.45 -3.03
CA GLU A 160 3.22 -0.02 -2.43
C GLU A 160 4.44 0.58 -3.14
N ILE A 161 4.39 0.65 -4.48
CA ILE A 161 5.45 1.29 -5.26
C ILE A 161 5.52 2.79 -4.93
N ARG A 162 4.37 3.48 -4.83
CA ARG A 162 4.33 4.91 -4.48
C ARG A 162 4.97 5.20 -3.14
N HIS A 163 4.66 4.41 -2.13
CA HIS A 163 5.24 4.56 -0.81
C HIS A 163 6.77 4.48 -0.84
N ALA A 164 7.32 3.50 -1.56
CA ALA A 164 8.77 3.30 -1.64
C ALA A 164 9.49 4.44 -2.38
N ILE A 165 8.88 5.03 -3.42
CA ILE A 165 9.53 6.05 -4.27
C ILE A 165 9.15 7.50 -3.90
N TYR A 166 8.10 7.71 -3.11
CA TYR A 166 7.65 9.00 -2.61
C TYR A 166 7.53 9.06 -1.08
N PRO A 167 8.56 8.65 -0.29
CA PRO A 167 8.49 8.75 1.15
C PRO A 167 8.47 10.22 1.59
N GLY A 168 7.59 10.57 2.53
CA GLY A 168 7.47 11.96 2.98
C GLY A 168 6.32 12.20 3.95
N SER A 169 6.13 13.46 4.36
CA SER A 169 5.11 13.81 5.36
C SER A 169 3.69 13.51 4.88
N PHE A 170 3.43 13.62 3.58
CA PHE A 170 2.12 13.29 3.02
C PHE A 170 1.87 11.79 2.94
N ASP A 171 2.87 10.98 2.55
CA ASP A 171 2.76 9.51 2.61
C ASP A 171 2.54 9.01 4.05
N ASN A 172 3.23 9.61 5.03
CA ASN A 172 2.99 9.33 6.45
C ASN A 172 1.55 9.66 6.88
N LEU A 173 0.97 10.75 6.34
CA LEU A 173 -0.43 11.10 6.59
C LEU A 173 -1.39 10.05 6.01
N LEU A 174 -1.12 9.51 4.81
CA LEU A 174 -1.94 8.44 4.24
C LEU A 174 -1.94 7.20 5.14
N ILE A 175 -0.76 6.80 5.65
CA ILE A 175 -0.60 5.67 6.58
C ILE A 175 -1.35 5.94 7.90
N GLU A 176 -1.27 7.16 8.44
CA GLU A 176 -1.99 7.55 9.65
C GLU A 176 -3.50 7.45 9.45
N LEU A 177 -4.04 8.03 8.37
CA LEU A 177 -5.46 8.03 8.07
C LEU A 177 -5.96 6.62 7.71
N GLY A 178 -5.11 5.76 7.16
CA GLY A 178 -5.41 4.36 6.86
C GLY A 178 -5.76 3.53 8.09
N LYS A 179 -5.27 3.94 9.27
CA LYS A 179 -5.53 3.30 10.57
C LYS A 179 -6.82 3.78 11.25
N LEU A 180 -7.58 4.70 10.63
CA LEU A 180 -8.87 5.08 11.17
C LEU A 180 -9.81 3.85 11.16
N PRO A 181 -10.56 3.57 12.24
CA PRO A 181 -11.32 2.32 12.38
C PRO A 181 -12.18 1.97 11.16
N PHE A 182 -12.95 2.95 10.65
CA PHE A 182 -13.79 2.75 9.48
C PHE A 182 -12.99 2.44 8.21
N ILE A 183 -11.87 3.15 8.01
CA ILE A 183 -11.02 3.03 6.82
C ILE A 183 -10.30 1.68 6.82
N GLU A 184 -9.73 1.29 7.96
CA GLU A 184 -9.04 0.01 8.12
C GLU A 184 -9.94 -1.18 7.76
N THR A 185 -11.24 -1.10 8.12
CA THR A 185 -12.24 -2.12 7.83
C THR A 185 -12.93 -1.96 6.48
N PHE A 186 -12.64 -0.90 5.71
CA PHE A 186 -13.38 -0.59 4.49
C PHE A 186 -13.34 -1.71 3.45
N GLY A 187 -14.52 -2.16 3.03
CA GLY A 187 -14.71 -3.22 2.05
C GLY A 187 -14.40 -4.63 2.59
N ARG A 188 -14.17 -4.81 3.90
CA ARG A 188 -14.20 -6.14 4.53
C ARG A 188 -15.67 -6.54 4.70
N GLY A 189 -16.10 -7.63 4.09
CA GLY A 189 -17.44 -8.18 4.36
C GLY A 189 -17.53 -8.71 5.79
N GLU A 190 -18.74 -8.93 6.31
CA GLU A 190 -19.00 -9.49 7.66
C GLU A 190 -18.21 -10.79 7.97
N SER A 191 -17.83 -11.54 6.93
CA SER A 191 -17.03 -12.76 7.07
C SER A 191 -15.51 -12.57 7.09
N GLY A 192 -14.98 -11.35 6.90
CA GLY A 192 -13.57 -11.03 7.19
C GLY A 192 -12.46 -11.73 6.36
N VAL A 193 -12.76 -12.66 5.46
CA VAL A 193 -11.75 -13.61 4.92
C VAL A 193 -10.86 -13.08 3.78
N LYS A 194 -11.16 -11.94 3.15
CA LYS A 194 -10.24 -11.43 2.12
C LYS A 194 -9.11 -10.64 2.77
N GLU A 195 -7.93 -11.26 2.87
CA GLU A 195 -6.64 -10.55 2.89
C GLU A 195 -6.64 -9.60 1.68
N LYS A 196 -7.03 -8.34 1.91
CA LYS A 196 -6.96 -7.29 0.89
C LYS A 196 -5.50 -6.99 0.59
N ASP A 197 -5.26 -6.55 -0.64
CA ASP A 197 -3.96 -6.10 -1.12
C ASP A 197 -3.43 -5.05 -0.12
N SER A 198 -2.20 -5.22 0.38
CA SER A 198 -1.67 -4.25 1.34
C SER A 198 -1.61 -2.88 0.69
N ARG A 199 -2.24 -1.93 1.36
CA ARG A 199 -2.33 -0.51 1.05
C ARG A 199 -3.47 -0.01 0.16
N GLU A 200 -4.54 -0.80 -0.01
CA GLU A 200 -5.78 -0.29 -0.64
C GLU A 200 -6.35 0.93 0.09
N GLN A 201 -6.25 0.98 1.42
CA GLN A 201 -6.73 2.10 2.24
C GLN A 201 -5.99 3.39 1.93
N GLU A 202 -4.67 3.34 1.84
CA GLU A 202 -3.82 4.48 1.52
C GLU A 202 -4.10 4.98 0.09
N GLU A 203 -4.33 4.08 -0.88
CA GLU A 203 -4.75 4.50 -2.22
C GLU A 203 -6.13 5.19 -2.17
N MET A 204 -7.08 4.65 -1.39
CA MET A 204 -8.40 5.25 -1.22
C MET A 204 -8.33 6.67 -0.62
N ILE A 205 -7.43 6.90 0.33
CA ILE A 205 -7.19 8.22 0.91
C ILE A 205 -6.49 9.14 -0.11
N LEU A 206 -5.51 8.62 -0.86
CA LEU A 206 -4.84 9.36 -1.92
C LEU A 206 -5.82 9.80 -3.01
N ARG A 207 -6.78 8.93 -3.38
CA ARG A 207 -7.88 9.26 -4.29
C ARG A 207 -8.71 10.42 -3.75
N TYR A 208 -9.05 10.40 -2.46
CA TYR A 208 -9.78 11.51 -1.85
C TYR A 208 -9.05 12.82 -2.11
N PHE A 209 -7.77 12.94 -1.77
CA PHE A 209 -7.04 14.19 -1.94
C PHE A 209 -6.84 14.58 -3.42
N ALA A 210 -6.47 13.63 -4.26
CA ALA A 210 -6.16 13.89 -5.67
C ALA A 210 -7.40 14.26 -6.49
N MET A 211 -8.55 13.68 -6.18
CA MET A 211 -9.73 13.76 -7.05
C MET A 211 -10.70 14.88 -6.67
N GLN A 212 -10.32 15.87 -5.85
CA GLN A 212 -11.25 16.92 -5.43
C GLN A 212 -11.59 17.96 -6.50
N SER A 213 -10.75 18.10 -7.53
CA SER A 213 -10.95 19.08 -8.60
C SER A 213 -11.91 18.56 -9.70
N ASN A 214 -12.05 19.34 -10.77
CA ASN A 214 -12.78 18.94 -11.99
C ASN A 214 -12.06 17.87 -12.82
N LEU A 215 -10.93 17.34 -12.32
CA LEU A 215 -10.14 16.31 -12.99
C LEU A 215 -9.64 16.75 -14.37
N ASP A 216 -9.31 18.04 -14.54
CA ASP A 216 -8.89 18.59 -15.83
C ASP A 216 -7.66 17.87 -16.39
N ASP A 217 -6.66 17.63 -15.54
CA ASP A 217 -5.42 16.91 -15.88
C ASP A 217 -5.54 15.37 -15.82
N TYR A 218 -6.76 14.83 -15.68
CA TYR A 218 -6.98 13.39 -15.56
C TYR A 218 -7.25 12.73 -16.93
N GLU A 219 -6.26 12.02 -17.46
CA GLU A 219 -6.30 11.32 -18.75
C GLU A 219 -6.71 9.83 -18.65
N ASP A 220 -7.67 9.49 -17.79
CA ASP A 220 -8.16 8.11 -17.56
C ASP A 220 -7.10 7.09 -17.12
N LYS A 221 -5.92 7.56 -16.71
CA LYS A 221 -4.82 6.75 -16.17
C LYS A 221 -4.67 7.02 -14.68
N LEU A 222 -5.53 6.40 -13.87
CA LEU A 222 -5.55 6.62 -12.41
C LEU A 222 -4.16 6.50 -11.79
N SER A 223 -3.42 5.44 -12.14
CA SER A 223 -2.11 5.21 -11.53
C SER A 223 -1.17 6.40 -11.72
N LYS A 224 -1.07 6.91 -12.96
CA LYS A 224 -0.26 8.09 -13.32
C LYS A 224 -0.76 9.37 -12.63
N TYR A 225 -2.07 9.54 -12.51
CA TYR A 225 -2.66 10.71 -11.85
C TYR A 225 -2.34 10.77 -10.36
N LEU A 226 -2.47 9.63 -9.67
CA LEU A 226 -2.11 9.51 -8.26
C LEU A 226 -0.60 9.65 -8.04
N ASP A 227 0.24 9.12 -8.94
CA ASP A 227 1.69 9.31 -8.90
C ASP A 227 2.07 10.79 -9.00
N MET A 228 1.44 11.52 -9.92
CA MET A 228 1.66 12.95 -10.08
C MET A 228 1.28 13.70 -8.80
N TYR A 229 0.11 13.42 -8.23
CA TYR A 229 -0.36 14.08 -7.01
C TYR A 229 0.56 13.83 -5.82
N ILE A 230 0.93 12.57 -5.55
CA ILE A 230 1.82 12.26 -4.42
C ILE A 230 3.23 12.83 -4.65
N SER A 231 3.71 12.88 -5.90
CA SER A 231 5.02 13.45 -6.20
C SER A 231 5.09 14.95 -5.92
N GLN A 232 4.02 15.70 -6.24
CA GLN A 232 3.93 17.14 -6.01
C GLN A 232 3.73 17.48 -4.54
N ASN A 233 3.13 16.57 -3.78
CA ASN A 233 2.81 16.74 -2.36
C ASN A 233 3.72 15.90 -1.45
N GLN A 234 4.87 15.41 -1.92
CA GLN A 234 5.68 14.46 -1.16
C GLN A 234 6.08 14.99 0.23
N ILE A 235 6.55 16.23 0.29
CA ILE A 235 6.99 16.90 1.52
C ILE A 235 6.16 18.18 1.69
N LEU A 236 5.24 18.12 2.64
CA LEU A 236 4.40 19.24 3.06
C LEU A 236 4.78 19.71 4.47
N GLN A 237 4.51 20.98 4.76
CA GLN A 237 4.66 21.56 6.09
C GLN A 237 3.65 20.96 7.08
N GLU A 238 4.01 20.95 8.36
CA GLU A 238 3.19 20.36 9.43
C GLU A 238 1.79 21.00 9.51
N GLU A 239 1.69 22.32 9.34
CA GLU A 239 0.40 23.02 9.29
C GLU A 239 -0.48 22.52 8.15
N THR A 240 0.07 22.38 6.94
CA THR A 240 -0.66 21.82 5.78
C THR A 240 -1.11 20.39 6.05
N ILE A 241 -0.23 19.56 6.63
CA ILE A 241 -0.57 18.18 7.00
C ILE A 241 -1.70 18.15 8.03
N ASN A 242 -1.68 19.03 9.03
CA ASN A 242 -2.74 19.16 10.03
C ASN A 242 -4.07 19.56 9.41
N ASN A 243 -4.06 20.50 8.47
CA ASN A 243 -5.25 20.92 7.74
C ASN A 243 -5.84 19.77 6.89
N LEU A 244 -5.01 19.08 6.12
CA LEU A 244 -5.44 17.93 5.31
C LEU A 244 -6.00 16.79 6.17
N ARG A 245 -5.35 16.51 7.32
CA ARG A 245 -5.83 15.51 8.30
C ARG A 245 -7.22 15.86 8.82
N ASN A 246 -7.40 17.09 9.28
CA ASN A 246 -8.65 17.54 9.86
C ASN A 246 -9.76 17.57 8.81
N GLU A 247 -9.46 18.03 7.60
CA GLU A 247 -10.39 18.03 6.48
C GLU A 247 -10.88 16.62 6.14
N PHE A 248 -9.97 15.65 5.99
CA PHE A 248 -10.33 14.27 5.72
C PHE A 248 -11.22 13.68 6.82
N LYS A 249 -10.81 13.82 8.08
CA LYS A 249 -11.56 13.29 9.24
C LYS A 249 -12.94 13.92 9.34
N ASN A 250 -13.04 15.23 9.14
CA ASN A 250 -14.31 15.95 9.14
C ASN A 250 -15.24 15.45 8.03
N THR A 251 -14.74 15.33 6.79
CA THR A 251 -15.52 14.82 5.66
C THR A 251 -15.99 13.38 5.87
N LEU A 252 -15.12 12.52 6.39
CA LEU A 252 -15.49 11.15 6.73
C LEU A 252 -16.57 11.10 7.82
N ASN A 253 -16.44 11.90 8.87
CA ASN A 253 -17.43 11.98 9.95
C ASN A 253 -18.79 12.49 9.45
N LYS A 254 -18.81 13.45 8.52
CA LYS A 254 -20.05 13.87 7.84
C LYS A 254 -20.72 12.71 7.12
N CYS A 255 -19.96 11.91 6.37
CA CYS A 255 -20.50 10.72 5.69
C CYS A 255 -21.04 9.70 6.69
N LEU A 256 -20.30 9.39 7.75
CA LEU A 256 -20.74 8.46 8.79
C LEU A 256 -22.03 8.93 9.47
N PHE A 257 -22.09 10.21 9.84
CA PHE A 257 -23.25 10.81 10.49
C PHE A 257 -24.51 10.76 9.61
N VAL A 258 -24.38 11.15 8.33
CA VAL A 258 -25.53 11.17 7.41
C VAL A 258 -26.03 9.77 7.10
N PHE A 259 -25.17 8.75 7.08
CA PHE A 259 -25.53 7.37 6.70
C PHE A 259 -25.51 6.38 7.87
N ASP A 260 -25.67 6.85 9.11
CA ASP A 260 -25.81 6.01 10.32
C ASP A 260 -24.72 4.92 10.41
N ASP A 261 -23.46 5.36 10.32
CA ASP A 261 -22.24 4.53 10.33
C ASP A 261 -22.11 3.51 9.19
N ASN A 262 -23.02 3.51 8.22
CA ASN A 262 -23.02 2.62 7.06
C ASN A 262 -22.91 3.35 5.70
N PRO A 263 -22.01 4.33 5.51
CA PRO A 263 -21.87 5.04 4.24
C PRO A 263 -21.26 4.15 3.14
N PHE A 264 -21.28 4.67 1.93
CA PHE A 264 -20.59 4.14 0.75
C PHE A 264 -21.08 2.77 0.25
N VAL A 265 -22.36 2.47 0.51
CA VAL A 265 -23.02 1.22 0.12
C VAL A 265 -24.10 1.51 -0.92
N ASN A 266 -24.31 0.60 -1.87
CA ASN A 266 -25.51 0.65 -2.70
C ASN A 266 -26.75 0.30 -1.85
N THR A 267 -27.62 1.28 -1.60
CA THR A 267 -28.83 1.10 -0.77
C THR A 267 -29.94 0.32 -1.48
N ALA A 268 -29.88 0.18 -2.80
CA ALA A 268 -30.88 -0.50 -3.62
C ALA A 268 -30.66 -2.02 -3.74
N LYS A 269 -29.60 -2.57 -3.12
CA LYS A 269 -29.29 -4.00 -3.16
C LYS A 269 -29.46 -4.64 -1.79
N ASP A 270 -30.03 -5.85 -1.77
CA ASP A 270 -30.18 -6.66 -0.54
C ASP A 270 -28.82 -6.92 0.13
N LYS A 271 -27.79 -7.19 -0.69
CA LYS A 271 -26.43 -7.37 -0.20
C LYS A 271 -25.69 -6.04 -0.16
N LYS A 272 -25.74 -5.40 1.00
CA LYS A 272 -24.99 -4.19 1.34
C LYS A 272 -23.48 -4.45 1.28
N ARG A 273 -22.82 -3.88 0.27
CA ARG A 273 -21.36 -3.90 0.12
C ARG A 273 -20.83 -2.50 -0.12
N GLN A 274 -19.80 -2.13 0.63
CA GLN A 274 -19.09 -0.88 0.43
C GLN A 274 -18.39 -0.88 -0.92
N GLY A 275 -18.37 0.27 -1.60
CA GLY A 275 -17.77 0.43 -2.91
C GLY A 275 -17.06 1.77 -3.08
N LEU A 276 -15.87 1.75 -3.69
CA LEU A 276 -15.05 2.95 -3.92
C LEU A 276 -15.79 4.02 -4.74
N VAL A 277 -16.68 3.62 -5.65
CA VAL A 277 -17.51 4.55 -6.43
C VAL A 277 -18.34 5.47 -5.53
N TYR A 278 -18.94 4.91 -4.48
CA TYR A 278 -19.77 5.66 -3.54
C TYR A 278 -18.91 6.50 -2.60
N TYR A 279 -17.77 5.95 -2.18
CA TYR A 279 -16.75 6.68 -1.43
C TYR A 279 -16.28 7.93 -2.17
N ASP A 280 -15.82 7.79 -3.42
CA ASP A 280 -15.31 8.91 -4.22
C ASP A 280 -16.38 10.00 -4.40
N LEU A 281 -17.65 9.61 -4.59
CA LEU A 281 -18.76 10.53 -4.83
C LEU A 281 -19.13 11.31 -3.57
N LEU A 282 -19.40 10.60 -2.47
CA LEU A 282 -19.87 11.22 -1.23
C LEU A 282 -18.76 12.00 -0.53
N MET A 283 -17.52 11.50 -0.53
CA MET A 283 -16.39 12.22 0.04
C MET A 283 -16.03 13.47 -0.77
N TRP A 284 -16.23 13.47 -2.09
CA TRP A 284 -16.09 14.68 -2.91
C TRP A 284 -17.15 15.72 -2.57
N ASP A 285 -18.41 15.31 -2.48
CA ASP A 285 -19.53 16.23 -2.26
C ASP A 285 -19.54 16.79 -0.82
N PHE A 286 -19.35 15.95 0.19
CA PHE A 286 -19.48 16.36 1.60
C PHE A 286 -18.30 17.19 2.12
N ARG A 287 -17.18 17.22 1.38
CA ARG A 287 -16.01 18.04 1.70
C ARG A 287 -16.40 19.50 1.92
N ASN A 288 -17.22 20.04 1.01
CA ASN A 288 -17.60 21.45 0.98
C ASN A 288 -19.00 21.75 1.55
N ARG A 289 -19.68 20.75 2.14
CA ARG A 289 -21.01 20.95 2.74
C ARG A 289 -20.91 21.26 4.22
N GLU A 290 -21.65 22.26 4.67
CA GLU A 290 -21.76 22.58 6.08
C GLU A 290 -22.48 21.46 6.84
N LEU A 291 -22.01 21.19 8.06
CA LEU A 291 -22.61 20.15 8.92
C LEU A 291 -24.08 20.46 9.24
N GLU A 292 -24.42 21.74 9.39
CA GLU A 292 -25.79 22.19 9.64
C GLU A 292 -26.73 21.78 8.49
N PHE A 293 -26.34 22.06 7.24
CA PHE A 293 -27.10 21.66 6.06
C PHE A 293 -27.31 20.14 6.00
N LEU A 294 -26.24 19.37 6.25
CA LEU A 294 -26.30 17.92 6.25
C LEU A 294 -27.20 17.37 7.35
N THR A 295 -27.23 18.04 8.50
CA THR A 295 -28.07 17.65 9.65
C THR A 295 -29.54 17.92 9.37
N GLN A 296 -29.87 19.11 8.86
CA GLN A 296 -31.25 19.50 8.54
C GLN A 296 -31.84 18.62 7.42
N ASN A 297 -31.01 18.23 6.46
CA ASN A 297 -31.45 17.48 5.27
C ASN A 297 -31.12 15.98 5.33
N LYS A 298 -30.68 15.44 6.48
CA LYS A 298 -30.16 14.06 6.59
C LYS A 298 -31.04 13.02 5.90
N ASN A 299 -32.32 12.94 6.26
CA ASN A 299 -33.25 11.94 5.71
C ASN A 299 -33.46 12.14 4.20
N SER A 300 -33.66 13.39 3.77
CA SER A 300 -33.83 13.73 2.36
C SER A 300 -32.58 13.38 1.53
N ILE A 301 -31.38 13.56 2.08
CA ILE A 301 -30.12 13.17 1.43
C ILE A 301 -30.03 11.64 1.27
N GLN A 302 -30.38 10.89 2.32
CA GLN A 302 -30.43 9.42 2.27
C GLN A 302 -31.41 8.93 1.19
N GLU A 303 -32.61 9.53 1.12
CA GLU A 303 -33.62 9.23 0.11
C GLU A 303 -33.11 9.54 -1.31
N LYS A 304 -32.51 10.72 -1.52
CA LYS A 304 -31.93 11.10 -2.82
C LYS A 304 -30.78 10.20 -3.24
N PHE A 305 -29.96 9.74 -2.29
CA PHE A 305 -28.91 8.79 -2.57
C PHE A 305 -29.47 7.42 -2.96
N ASN A 306 -30.58 7.00 -2.35
CA ASN A 306 -31.29 5.79 -2.75
C ASN A 306 -31.90 5.90 -4.15
N GLU A 307 -32.53 7.03 -4.47
CA GLU A 307 -33.00 7.32 -5.84
C GLU A 307 -31.85 7.26 -6.85
N LEU A 308 -30.68 7.80 -6.52
CA LEU A 308 -29.49 7.74 -7.37
C LEU A 308 -29.06 6.28 -7.61
N CYS A 309 -29.06 5.44 -6.57
CA CYS A 309 -28.70 4.03 -6.69
C CYS A 309 -29.66 3.24 -7.60
N LEU A 310 -30.93 3.66 -7.67
CA LEU A 310 -31.95 3.08 -8.56
C LEU A 310 -31.90 3.64 -9.99
N ASP A 311 -31.24 4.78 -10.22
CA ASP A 311 -31.18 5.45 -11.52
C ASP A 311 -30.43 4.59 -12.56
N THR A 312 -31.08 4.31 -13.68
CA THR A 312 -30.49 3.55 -14.79
C THR A 312 -29.26 4.24 -15.40
N ASN A 313 -29.22 5.57 -15.44
CA ASN A 313 -28.09 6.34 -15.94
C ASN A 313 -26.91 6.28 -14.98
N PHE A 314 -27.16 6.30 -13.67
CA PHE A 314 -26.12 6.08 -12.68
C PHE A 314 -25.56 4.66 -12.78
N ASN A 315 -26.42 3.65 -12.86
CA ASN A 315 -26.03 2.25 -12.98
C ASN A 315 -25.20 1.96 -14.25
N LYS A 316 -25.46 2.65 -15.37
CA LYS A 316 -24.60 2.57 -16.57
C LYS A 316 -23.15 2.95 -16.30
N THR A 317 -22.89 3.88 -15.38
CA THR A 317 -21.52 4.28 -15.00
C THR A 317 -20.78 3.22 -14.16
N LEU A 318 -21.49 2.19 -13.69
CA LEU A 318 -20.93 1.11 -12.87
C LEU A 318 -20.52 -0.11 -13.69
N SER A 319 -21.00 -0.23 -14.93
CA SER A 319 -20.87 -1.43 -15.77
C SER A 319 -19.60 -1.47 -16.63
N GLY A 320 -18.79 -0.42 -16.63
CA GLY A 320 -17.54 -0.31 -17.39
C GLY A 320 -16.90 1.06 -17.23
N GLY A 321 -15.58 1.14 -17.35
CA GLY A 321 -14.87 2.43 -17.23
C GLY A 321 -15.10 3.12 -15.88
N LEU A 322 -15.22 2.36 -14.79
CA LEU A 322 -15.47 2.84 -13.42
C LEU A 322 -14.56 4.01 -12.99
N GLN A 323 -13.35 4.03 -13.52
CA GLN A 323 -12.34 5.04 -13.22
C GLN A 323 -12.18 6.08 -14.33
N SER A 324 -12.97 6.04 -15.41
CA SER A 324 -12.90 7.05 -16.46
C SER A 324 -13.46 8.40 -15.96
N LYS A 325 -12.81 9.49 -16.38
CA LYS A 325 -13.19 10.88 -16.15
C LYS A 325 -14.65 11.10 -16.51
N SER A 326 -15.08 10.62 -17.68
CA SER A 326 -16.47 10.72 -18.12
C SER A 326 -17.45 10.07 -17.14
N SER A 327 -17.13 8.88 -16.63
CA SER A 327 -17.98 8.17 -15.66
C SER A 327 -17.96 8.81 -14.28
N ILE A 328 -16.82 9.33 -13.83
CA ILE A 328 -16.72 10.07 -12.56
C ILE A 328 -17.52 11.36 -12.62
N LEU A 329 -17.32 12.17 -13.66
CA LEU A 329 -18.04 13.43 -13.84
C LEU A 329 -19.53 13.19 -14.03
N ARG A 330 -19.94 12.15 -14.77
CA ARG A 330 -21.36 11.81 -14.93
C ARG A 330 -22.02 11.48 -13.59
N ARG A 331 -21.35 10.72 -12.71
CA ARG A 331 -21.86 10.43 -11.36
C ARG A 331 -22.01 11.70 -10.53
N ARG A 332 -21.04 12.62 -10.59
CA ARG A 332 -21.10 13.93 -9.92
C ARG A 332 -22.28 14.76 -10.42
N ILE A 333 -22.48 14.85 -11.73
CA ILE A 333 -23.60 15.59 -12.32
C ILE A 333 -24.93 15.03 -11.82
N LEU A 334 -25.14 13.71 -11.94
CA LEU A 334 -26.38 13.06 -11.50
C LEU A 334 -26.62 13.27 -9.99
N TRP A 335 -25.56 13.23 -9.18
CA TRP A 335 -25.68 13.49 -7.74
C TRP A 335 -26.02 14.95 -7.44
N THR A 336 -25.34 15.90 -8.08
CA THR A 336 -25.60 17.32 -7.92
C THR A 336 -27.03 17.68 -8.34
N GLU A 337 -27.55 17.09 -9.42
CA GLU A 337 -28.95 17.28 -9.86
C GLU A 337 -29.95 16.82 -8.78
N LYS A 338 -29.66 15.70 -8.09
CA LYS A 338 -30.49 15.23 -6.97
C LYS A 338 -30.40 16.14 -5.76
N MET A 339 -29.21 16.64 -5.44
CA MET A 339 -28.94 17.51 -4.30
C MET A 339 -29.45 18.94 -4.49
N ALA A 340 -29.53 19.44 -5.73
CA ALA A 340 -30.01 20.79 -6.02
C ALA A 340 -31.45 21.03 -5.53
N ILE A 341 -32.27 19.98 -5.45
CA ILE A 341 -33.65 20.02 -4.96
C ILE A 341 -33.71 20.35 -3.45
N LEU A 342 -32.64 20.06 -2.70
CA LEU A 342 -32.55 20.30 -1.26
C LEU A 342 -32.00 21.70 -0.92
N ASN A 343 -31.50 22.42 -1.92
CA ASN A 343 -31.02 23.80 -1.79
C ASN A 343 -32.14 24.83 -2.07
N GLY A 344 -33.40 24.37 -2.17
CA GLY A 344 -34.58 25.18 -2.49
C GLY A 344 -35.20 25.87 -1.29
#